data_AF-A0AA91U3G0-F1
#
_entry.id   AF-A0AA91U3G0-F1
#
_cell.length_a   1.000
_cell.length_b   1.000
_cell.length_c   1.000
_cell.angle_alpha   90.00
_cell.angle_beta   90.00
_cell.angle_gamma   90.00
#
_symmetry.space_group_name_H-M   'P 1'
#
loop_
_entity.id
_entity.type
_entity.pdbx_description
1 polymer ?
#
loop_
_entity_poly.entity_id
_entity_poly.type
_entity_poly.pdbx_seq_one_letter_code
_entity_poly.pdbx_strand_id
1 'polypeptide(L)'
;MEGALIGLAGLLIGVLLNEYYRRNSRIEKYSAQVFEKRLNIYEGLMSEIQLASSIISELIENKDLSIDEKKAVAFHAGLKVAEYTDNHQFYLDEEVTVHCCLAFVGTSDIFEESTNQEMLKDFRQAVKEGRSQDRSATLS
;
A
#
# COMPACT_ATOMS: atom_id res chain seq x y z
N MET A 1 6.13 8.56 -63.35
CA MET A 1 5.67 9.31 -62.16
C MET A 1 5.01 8.41 -61.10
N GLU A 2 4.38 7.30 -61.49
CA GLU A 2 3.71 6.37 -60.56
C GLU A 2 4.65 5.71 -59.53
N GLY A 3 5.85 5.26 -59.95
CA GLY A 3 6.81 4.65 -59.02
C GLY A 3 7.34 5.60 -57.93
N ALA A 4 7.45 6.90 -58.24
CA ALA A 4 7.87 7.91 -57.26
C ALA A 4 6.76 8.19 -56.22
N LEU A 5 5.49 8.16 -56.65
CA LEU A 5 4.32 8.28 -55.77
C LEU A 5 4.20 7.07 -54.82
N ILE A 6 4.42 5.86 -55.33
CA ILE A 6 4.39 4.63 -54.52
C ILE A 6 5.52 4.64 -53.48
N GLY A 7 6.72 5.09 -53.85
CA GLY A 7 7.84 5.22 -52.90
C GLY A 7 7.58 6.25 -51.80
N LEU A 8 6.96 7.38 -52.13
CA LEU A 8 6.64 8.44 -51.18
C LEU A 8 5.51 8.02 -50.22
N ALA A 9 4.50 7.30 -50.72
CA ALA A 9 3.46 6.69 -49.91
C ALA A 9 4.03 5.64 -48.94
N GLY A 10 4.95 4.79 -49.41
CA GLY A 10 5.63 3.81 -48.56
C GLY A 10 6.44 4.45 -47.43
N LEU A 11 7.13 5.56 -47.71
CA LEU A 11 7.88 6.31 -46.70
C LEU A 11 6.96 6.93 -45.64
N LEU A 12 5.85 7.55 -46.06
CA LEU A 12 4.86 8.11 -45.12
C LEU A 12 4.23 7.02 -44.24
N ILE A 13 3.85 5.89 -44.81
CA ILE A 13 3.28 4.75 -44.07
C ILE A 13 4.33 4.21 -43.08
N GLY A 14 5.59 4.06 -43.50
CA GLY A 14 6.68 3.60 -42.63
C GLY A 14 6.93 4.54 -41.45
N VAL A 15 6.91 5.85 -41.67
CA VAL A 15 7.05 6.85 -40.59
C VAL A 15 5.89 6.78 -39.61
N LEU A 16 4.65 6.66 -40.11
CA LEU A 16 3.45 6.57 -39.27
C LEU A 16 3.43 5.29 -38.44
N LEU A 17 3.76 4.13 -39.04
CA LEU A 17 3.85 2.86 -38.32
C LEU A 17 4.95 2.91 -37.26
N ASN A 18 6.11 3.49 -37.58
CA ASN A 18 7.22 3.61 -36.64
C ASN A 18 6.87 4.51 -35.44
N GLU A 19 6.26 5.67 -35.68
CA GLU A 19 5.74 6.54 -34.62
C GLU A 19 4.66 5.84 -33.78
N TYR A 20 3.75 5.09 -34.42
CA TYR A 20 2.71 4.33 -33.72
C TYR A 20 3.30 3.26 -32.80
N TYR A 21 4.21 2.42 -33.29
CA TYR A 21 4.92 1.42 -32.47
C TYR A 21 5.74 2.06 -31.35
N ARG A 22 6.43 3.17 -31.63
CA ARG A 22 7.21 3.91 -30.63
C ARG A 22 6.32 4.53 -29.55
N ARG A 23 5.11 4.98 -29.92
CA ARG A 23 4.11 5.52 -28.98
C ARG A 23 3.50 4.41 -28.13
N ASN A 24 3.12 3.29 -28.73
CA ASN A 24 2.56 2.15 -28.00
C ASN A 24 3.57 1.55 -27.02
N SER A 25 4.84 1.41 -27.44
CA SER A 25 5.92 0.93 -26.57
C SER A 25 6.21 1.87 -25.38
N ARG A 26 6.04 3.20 -25.54
CA ARG A 26 6.13 4.13 -24.40
C ARG A 26 4.96 3.94 -23.44
N ILE A 27 3.74 3.84 -23.97
CA ILE A 27 2.53 3.66 -23.15
C ILE A 27 2.62 2.37 -22.32
N GLU A 28 3.01 1.25 -22.93
CA GLU A 28 3.23 -0.01 -22.22
C GLU A 28 4.32 0.11 -21.14
N LYS A 29 5.44 0.78 -21.43
CA LYS A 29 6.52 0.98 -20.45
C LYS A 29 6.12 1.87 -19.27
N TYR A 30 5.43 2.97 -19.53
CA TYR A 30 4.95 3.85 -18.46
C TYR A 30 3.87 3.18 -17.61
N SER A 31 2.98 2.41 -18.24
CA SER A 31 1.98 1.61 -17.53
C SER A 31 2.63 0.56 -16.61
N ALA A 32 3.67 -0.13 -17.09
CA ALA A 32 4.40 -1.12 -16.30
C ALA A 32 5.13 -0.49 -15.10
N GLN A 33 5.80 0.65 -15.30
CA GLN A 33 6.52 1.34 -14.22
C GLN A 33 5.58 1.88 -13.15
N VAL A 34 4.41 2.40 -13.53
CA VAL A 34 3.39 2.86 -12.58
C VAL A 34 2.82 1.68 -11.81
N PHE A 35 2.53 0.57 -12.49
CA PHE A 35 2.06 -0.65 -11.85
C PHE A 35 3.08 -1.22 -10.85
N GLU A 36 4.35 -1.35 -11.25
CA GLU A 36 5.43 -1.79 -10.35
C GLU A 36 5.58 -0.85 -9.15
N LYS A 37 5.51 0.47 -9.37
CA LYS A 37 5.59 1.43 -8.26
C LYS A 37 4.40 1.27 -7.31
N ARG A 38 3.20 1.06 -7.82
CA ARG A 38 2.00 0.79 -7.02
C ARG A 38 2.16 -0.50 -6.23
N LEU A 39 2.56 -1.60 -6.87
CA LEU A 39 2.80 -2.88 -6.21
C LEU A 39 3.79 -2.75 -5.04
N ASN A 40 4.94 -2.11 -5.26
CA ASN A 40 5.93 -1.88 -4.21
C ASN A 40 5.37 -1.06 -3.03
N ILE A 41 4.46 -0.13 -3.30
CA ILE A 41 3.82 0.69 -2.26
C ILE A 41 2.86 -0.14 -1.42
N TYR A 42 2.03 -0.98 -2.04
CA TYR A 42 1.14 -1.90 -1.35
C TYR A 42 1.94 -2.93 -0.51
N GLU A 43 3.01 -3.49 -1.07
CA GLU A 43 3.92 -4.39 -0.32
C GLU A 43 4.54 -3.70 0.89
N GLY A 44 4.95 -2.43 0.76
CA GLY A 44 5.47 -1.66 1.88
C GLY A 44 4.38 -1.35 2.93
N LEU A 45 3.15 -1.04 2.52
CA LEU A 45 2.03 -0.84 3.44
C LEU A 45 1.77 -2.11 4.27
N MET A 46 1.73 -3.26 3.60
CA MET A 46 1.60 -4.55 4.26
C MET A 46 2.72 -4.80 5.28
N SER A 47 3.96 -4.46 4.94
CA SER A 47 5.11 -4.59 5.84
C SER A 47 4.97 -3.71 7.08
N GLU A 48 4.52 -2.46 6.93
CA GLU A 48 4.30 -1.54 8.04
C GLU A 48 3.20 -2.05 8.98
N ILE A 49 2.09 -2.53 8.42
CA ILE A 49 0.99 -3.14 9.19
C ILE A 49 1.50 -4.37 9.96
N GLN A 50 2.31 -5.22 9.33
CA GLN A 50 2.85 -6.40 9.97
C GLN A 50 3.84 -6.05 11.10
N LEU A 51 4.69 -5.05 10.87
CA LEU A 51 5.62 -4.55 11.88
C LEU A 51 4.87 -3.98 13.09
N ALA A 52 3.91 -3.09 12.85
CA ALA A 52 3.10 -2.49 13.91
C ALA A 52 2.33 -3.57 14.71
N SER A 53 1.74 -4.55 14.01
CA SER A 53 1.07 -5.68 14.65
C SER A 53 2.01 -6.57 15.47
N SER A 54 3.28 -6.75 15.06
CA SER A 54 4.29 -7.47 15.83
C SER A 54 4.63 -6.72 17.11
N ILE A 55 4.90 -5.41 17.00
CA ILE A 55 5.20 -4.55 18.13
C ILE A 55 4.09 -4.63 19.18
N ILE A 56 2.83 -4.49 18.77
CA ILE A 56 1.69 -4.58 19.69
C ILE A 56 1.61 -5.94 20.37
N SER A 57 1.91 -7.02 19.64
CA SER A 57 1.92 -8.37 20.20
C SER A 57 3.04 -8.54 21.24
N GLU A 58 4.23 -8.01 20.97
CA GLU A 58 5.37 -8.02 21.89
C GLU A 58 5.09 -7.20 23.16
N LEU A 59 4.40 -6.06 23.05
CA LEU A 59 4.02 -5.22 24.20
C LEU A 59 3.07 -5.94 25.18
N ILE A 60 2.25 -6.87 24.69
CA ILE A 60 1.34 -7.65 25.55
C ILE A 60 2.14 -8.56 26.47
N GLU A 61 3.20 -9.18 25.97
CA GLU A 61 4.03 -10.13 26.73
C GLU A 61 5.09 -9.43 27.58
N ASN A 62 5.46 -8.20 27.24
CA ASN A 62 6.48 -7.43 27.94
C ASN A 62 6.02 -7.01 29.34
N LYS A 63 6.75 -7.41 30.40
CA LYS A 63 6.44 -7.05 31.79
C LYS A 63 7.28 -5.89 32.33
N ASP A 64 8.29 -5.47 31.57
CA ASP A 64 9.28 -4.48 32.00
C ASP A 64 8.80 -3.05 31.73
N LEU A 65 7.87 -2.88 30.78
CA LEU A 65 7.27 -1.59 30.43
C LEU A 65 6.03 -1.29 31.28
N SER A 66 5.92 -0.04 31.71
CA SER A 66 4.70 0.50 32.30
C SER A 66 3.55 0.58 31.29
N ILE A 67 2.32 0.66 31.79
CA ILE A 67 1.12 0.77 30.93
C ILE A 67 1.21 1.99 30.01
N ASP A 68 1.63 3.14 30.54
CA ASP A 68 1.74 4.38 29.75
C ASP A 68 2.80 4.29 28.65
N GLU A 69 3.92 3.62 28.92
CA GLU A 69 4.95 3.36 27.90
C GLU A 69 4.40 2.44 26.81
N LYS A 70 3.66 1.38 27.17
CA LYS A 70 3.02 0.50 26.18
C LYS A 70 2.02 1.25 25.32
N LYS A 71 1.20 2.12 25.91
CA LYS A 71 0.25 2.98 25.18
C LYS A 71 0.96 3.89 24.19
N ALA A 72 2.06 4.54 24.63
CA ALA A 72 2.84 5.41 23.77
C ALA A 72 3.48 4.65 22.59
N VAL A 73 4.08 3.49 22.85
CA VAL A 73 4.69 2.67 21.79
C VAL A 73 3.63 2.16 20.82
N ALA A 74 2.48 1.70 21.31
CA ALA A 74 1.37 1.23 20.47
C ALA A 74 0.81 2.36 19.59
N PHE A 75 0.65 3.57 20.15
CA PHE A 75 0.25 4.75 19.39
C PHE A 75 1.27 5.07 18.29
N HIS A 76 2.56 5.06 18.61
CA HIS A 76 3.62 5.32 17.63
C HIS A 76 3.68 4.24 16.53
N ALA A 77 3.41 2.98 16.86
CA ALA A 77 3.31 1.91 15.88
C ALA A 77 2.17 2.15 14.89
N GLY A 78 0.99 2.55 15.37
CA GLY A 78 -0.14 2.93 14.52
C GLY A 78 0.13 4.18 13.68
N LEU A 79 0.78 5.19 14.28
CA LEU A 79 1.13 6.43 13.59
C LEU A 79 2.06 6.18 12.40
N LYS A 80 2.99 5.21 12.49
CA LYS A 80 3.86 4.85 11.37
C LYS A 80 3.10 4.32 10.16
N VAL A 81 2.03 3.55 10.39
CA VAL A 81 1.15 3.09 9.31
C VAL A 81 0.44 4.29 8.67
N ALA A 82 -0.10 5.21 9.46
CA ALA A 82 -0.75 6.42 8.95
C ALA A 82 0.22 7.34 8.18
N GLU A 83 1.43 7.55 8.69
CA GLU A 83 2.48 8.30 7.99
C GLU A 83 2.83 7.65 6.65
N TYR A 84 2.93 6.31 6.61
CA TYR A 84 3.20 5.60 5.36
C TYR A 84 2.10 5.85 4.34
N THR A 85 0.84 5.80 4.76
CA THR A 85 -0.29 6.01 3.88
C THR A 85 -0.36 7.44 3.35
N ASP A 86 -0.11 8.43 4.20
CA ASP A 86 -0.08 9.84 3.80
C ASP A 86 1.01 10.11 2.75
N ASN A 87 2.19 9.52 2.96
CA ASN A 87 3.33 9.65 2.04
C ASN A 87 3.09 9.01 0.67
N HIS A 88 2.16 8.06 0.59
CA HIS A 88 1.89 7.28 -0.62
C HIS A 88 0.44 7.37 -1.11
N GLN A 89 -0.33 8.35 -0.63
CA GLN A 89 -1.76 8.56 -0.93
C GLN A 89 -2.08 8.59 -2.44
N PHE A 90 -1.13 8.98 -3.28
CA PHE A 90 -1.33 9.04 -4.73
C PHE A 90 -1.50 7.66 -5.38
N TYR A 91 -0.92 6.62 -4.76
CA TYR A 91 -0.90 5.26 -5.29
C TYR A 91 -1.81 4.30 -4.53
N LEU A 92 -2.14 4.64 -3.30
CA LEU A 92 -3.00 3.85 -2.43
C LEU A 92 -4.47 4.18 -2.69
N ASP A 93 -5.28 3.14 -2.59
CA ASP A 93 -6.73 3.27 -2.60
C ASP A 93 -7.21 3.80 -1.25
N GLU A 94 -8.09 4.79 -1.26
CA GLU A 94 -8.56 5.48 -0.05
C GLU A 94 -9.30 4.52 0.90
N GLU A 95 -10.11 3.59 0.38
CA GLU A 95 -10.86 2.63 1.19
C GLU A 95 -9.91 1.66 1.92
N VAL A 96 -8.92 1.12 1.19
CA VAL A 96 -7.87 0.28 1.78
C VAL A 96 -7.10 1.05 2.85
N THR A 97 -6.74 2.30 2.55
CA THR A 97 -5.98 3.16 3.44
C THR A 97 -6.70 3.39 4.76
N VAL A 98 -7.99 3.73 4.70
CA VAL A 98 -8.83 3.97 5.88
C VAL A 98 -8.95 2.70 6.70
N HIS A 99 -9.23 1.56 6.09
CA HIS A 99 -9.35 0.30 6.82
C HIS A 99 -8.05 -0.13 7.50
N CYS A 100 -6.91 0.02 6.81
CA CYS A 100 -5.60 -0.28 7.37
C CYS A 100 -5.25 0.65 8.55
N CYS A 101 -5.59 1.94 8.46
CA CYS A 101 -5.35 2.89 9.55
C CYS A 101 -6.28 2.67 10.75
N LEU A 102 -7.57 2.42 10.49
CA LEU A 102 -8.58 2.17 11.52
C LEU A 102 -8.23 1.00 12.43
N ALA A 103 -7.53 -0.02 11.91
CA ALA A 103 -7.05 -1.13 12.70
C ALA A 103 -6.14 -0.70 13.86
N PHE A 104 -5.47 0.45 13.77
CA PHE A 104 -4.57 0.96 14.80
C PHE A 104 -5.15 2.09 15.65
N VAL A 105 -6.37 2.54 15.33
CA VAL A 105 -7.08 3.53 16.14
C VAL A 105 -7.55 2.86 17.42
N GLY A 106 -7.28 3.48 18.58
CA GLY A 106 -7.67 2.93 19.88
C GLY A 106 -6.85 1.73 20.34
N THR A 107 -5.75 1.37 19.65
CA THR A 107 -4.86 0.26 20.07
C THR A 107 -4.23 0.51 21.45
N SER A 108 -4.07 1.77 21.87
CA SER A 108 -3.66 2.13 23.22
C SER A 108 -4.58 1.53 24.30
N ASP A 109 -5.86 1.34 23.98
CA ASP A 109 -6.88 0.92 24.94
C ASP A 109 -6.82 -0.59 25.20
N ILE A 110 -5.98 -1.32 24.47
CA ILE A 110 -5.61 -2.71 24.79
C ILE A 110 -4.86 -2.79 26.13
N PHE A 111 -4.09 -1.76 26.45
CA PHE A 111 -3.20 -1.73 27.60
C PHE A 111 -3.88 -1.07 28.80
N GLU A 112 -4.46 -1.88 29.68
CA GLU A 112 -5.01 -1.46 30.98
C GLU A 112 -4.31 -2.24 32.12
N GLU A 113 -4.74 -2.08 33.38
CA GLU A 113 -4.21 -2.86 34.52
C GLU A 113 -4.24 -4.38 34.25
N SER A 114 -5.32 -4.83 33.61
CA SER A 114 -5.39 -6.13 32.95
C SER A 114 -5.64 -5.91 31.47
N THR A 115 -4.89 -6.59 30.59
CA THR A 115 -5.06 -6.48 29.13
C THR A 115 -6.52 -6.63 28.72
N ASN A 116 -7.03 -5.64 28.00
CA ASN A 116 -8.40 -5.64 27.49
C ASN A 116 -8.52 -6.64 26.32
N GLN A 117 -9.12 -7.80 26.62
CA GLN A 117 -9.20 -8.92 25.67
C GLN A 117 -10.16 -8.66 24.51
N GLU A 118 -11.17 -7.82 24.72
CA GLU A 118 -12.13 -7.44 23.67
C GLU A 118 -11.43 -6.55 22.64
N MET A 119 -10.79 -5.47 23.09
CA MET A 119 -10.01 -4.59 22.22
C MET A 119 -8.88 -5.32 21.51
N LEU A 120 -8.23 -6.29 22.17
CA LEU A 120 -7.21 -7.12 21.54
C LEU A 120 -7.78 -8.01 20.42
N LYS A 121 -8.98 -8.56 20.63
CA LYS A 121 -9.66 -9.38 19.62
C LYS A 121 -10.06 -8.53 18.42
N ASP A 122 -10.63 -7.36 18.68
CA ASP A 122 -11.06 -6.42 17.64
C ASP A 122 -9.87 -5.93 16.82
N PHE A 123 -8.76 -5.58 17.49
CA PHE A 123 -7.50 -5.27 16.83
C PHE A 123 -7.02 -6.38 15.89
N ARG A 124 -6.97 -7.63 16.38
CA ARG A 124 -6.54 -8.77 15.57
C ARG A 124 -7.47 -9.02 14.37
N GLN A 125 -8.76 -8.79 14.54
CA GLN A 125 -9.74 -8.90 13.47
C GLN A 125 -9.54 -7.79 12.44
N ALA A 126 -9.42 -6.53 12.86
CA ALA A 126 -9.22 -5.39 11.98
C ALA A 126 -7.91 -5.52 11.16
N VAL A 127 -6.81 -5.96 11.79
CA VAL A 127 -5.55 -6.25 11.08
C VAL A 127 -5.75 -7.35 10.03
N LYS A 128 -6.51 -8.41 10.35
CA LYS A 128 -6.78 -9.49 9.40
C LYS A 128 -7.61 -9.00 8.21
N GLU A 129 -8.61 -8.17 8.46
CA GLU A 129 -9.48 -7.58 7.44
C GLU A 129 -8.69 -6.63 6.52
N GLY A 130 -7.89 -5.71 7.10
CA GLY A 130 -7.03 -4.80 6.34
C GLY A 130 -6.06 -5.54 5.41
N ARG A 131 -5.44 -6.63 5.89
CA ARG A 131 -4.58 -7.50 5.05
C ARG A 131 -5.32 -8.14 3.88
N SER A 132 -6.61 -8.45 4.04
CA SER A 132 -7.40 -9.07 2.98
C SER A 132 -7.79 -8.07 1.90
N GLN A 133 -8.12 -6.84 2.29
CA GLN A 133 -8.46 -5.76 1.36
C GLN A 133 -7.23 -5.27 0.59
N ASP A 134 -6.08 -5.13 1.27
CA ASP A 134 -4.81 -4.76 0.66
C ASP A 134 -4.40 -5.74 -0.46
N ARG A 135 -4.54 -7.04 -0.21
CA ARG A 135 -4.33 -8.09 -1.23
C ARG A 135 -5.32 -7.99 -2.39
N SER A 136 -6.59 -7.70 -2.11
CA SER A 136 -7.61 -7.56 -3.16
C SER A 136 -7.31 -6.36 -4.06
N ALA A 137 -6.90 -5.23 -3.48
CA ALA A 137 -6.59 -4.00 -4.20
C ALA A 137 -5.27 -4.06 -4.97
N THR A 138 -4.33 -4.88 -4.52
CA THR A 138 -3.08 -5.16 -5.25
C THR A 138 -3.33 -5.94 -6.55
N LEU A 139 -4.39 -6.78 -6.58
CA LEU A 139 -4.74 -7.64 -7.72
C LEU A 139 -5.73 -6.98 -8.71
N SER A 140 -6.25 -5.79 -8.38
CA SER A 140 -7.19 -4.99 -9.20
C SER A 140 -6.51 -3.84 -9.94
#